data_AF-A0A3D2CB29-F1
#
_entry.id   AF-A0A3D2CB29-F1
#
_cell.length_a   1.000
_cell.length_b   1.000
_cell.length_c   1.000
_cell.angle_alpha   90.00
_cell.angle_beta   90.00
_cell.angle_gamma   90.00
#
_symmetry.space_group_name_H-M   'P 1'
#
loop_
_entity.id
_entity.type
_entity.pdbx_description
1 polymer ?
#
loop_
_entity_poly.entity_id
_entity_poly.type
_entity_poly.pdbx_seq_one_letter_code
_entity_poly.pdbx_strand_id
1 'polypeptide(L)'
;MVPDAELDPRYEQDSITGGHLVTGTTSCPDCAGKVLIRVLPPPPDQGGVDEEIHLVTTKSYDGPGDFELKIPKDYDSVVLQVVDDADGNGKPSSNERMGIPAGGPTKVKGGASGIELQVGVFPDQPAMDGSGQPMPSDPTPGNTPDGSPPTPTDGAAGAGGMPANGAPPAVEATPGQAGPPPEMQDPPPGG
;
A
#
# COMPACT_ATOMS: atom_id res chain seq x y z
N MET A 1 -8.16 -23.27 -7.76
CA MET A 1 -8.86 -23.54 -6.49
C MET A 1 -7.83 -23.38 -5.41
N VAL A 2 -7.83 -22.24 -4.73
CA VAL A 2 -7.03 -22.02 -3.53
C VAL A 2 -7.79 -22.71 -2.39
N PRO A 3 -7.20 -23.66 -1.65
CA PRO A 3 -7.93 -24.49 -0.71
C PRO A 3 -8.46 -23.69 0.49
N ASP A 4 -9.70 -23.99 0.88
CA ASP A 4 -10.51 -23.38 1.96
C ASP A 4 -9.86 -23.34 3.36
N ALA A 5 -8.68 -23.95 3.53
CA ALA A 5 -7.95 -24.03 4.79
C ALA A 5 -7.33 -22.69 5.26
N GLU A 6 -7.33 -21.66 4.40
CA GLU A 6 -6.69 -20.35 4.66
C GLU A 6 -7.61 -19.30 5.33
N LEU A 7 -8.82 -19.69 5.78
CA LEU A 7 -9.88 -18.73 6.09
C LEU A 7 -10.23 -18.58 7.58
N ASP A 8 -10.08 -19.62 8.38
CA ASP A 8 -10.43 -19.54 9.80
C ASP A 8 -9.24 -19.02 10.62
N PRO A 9 -9.44 -17.97 11.44
CA PRO A 9 -8.38 -17.46 12.29
C PRO A 9 -7.99 -18.52 13.33
N ARG A 10 -6.69 -18.78 13.49
CA ARG A 10 -6.19 -19.66 14.57
C ARG A 10 -6.52 -19.10 15.96
N TYR A 11 -6.62 -17.78 16.07
CA TYR A 11 -6.93 -17.06 17.30
C TYR A 11 -8.01 -16.00 17.09
N GLU A 12 -9.03 -16.05 17.93
CA GLU A 12 -10.00 -14.96 18.11
C GLU A 12 -9.40 -13.83 18.96
N GLN A 13 -9.71 -12.58 18.64
CA GLN A 13 -9.12 -11.41 19.33
C GLN A 13 -9.33 -11.41 20.85
N ASP A 14 -10.47 -11.91 21.30
CA ASP A 14 -10.81 -11.96 22.74
C ASP A 14 -10.13 -13.11 23.48
N SER A 15 -9.65 -14.15 22.77
CA SER A 15 -8.95 -15.28 23.39
C SER A 15 -7.44 -15.04 23.55
N ILE A 16 -6.90 -14.03 22.88
CA ILE A 16 -5.47 -13.67 22.97
C ILE A 16 -5.21 -12.98 24.32
N THR A 17 -4.54 -13.71 25.22
CA THR A 17 -4.13 -13.22 26.55
C THR A 17 -2.62 -12.98 26.59
N GLY A 18 -2.19 -11.78 27.02
CA GLY A 18 -0.77 -11.44 27.15
C GLY A 18 0.00 -11.31 25.83
N GLY A 19 -0.70 -11.05 24.72
CA GLY A 19 -0.11 -10.83 23.40
C GLY A 19 0.52 -9.44 23.21
N HIS A 20 1.04 -9.20 22.01
CA HIS A 20 1.54 -7.90 21.58
C HIS A 20 0.37 -7.01 21.12
N LEU A 21 0.34 -5.77 21.61
CA LEU A 21 -0.65 -4.79 21.18
C LEU A 21 -0.14 -4.03 19.96
N VAL A 22 -0.95 -4.01 18.92
CA VAL A 22 -0.65 -3.35 17.64
C VAL A 22 -1.72 -2.29 17.40
N THR A 23 -1.28 -1.05 17.26
CA THR A 23 -2.15 0.12 17.04
C THR A 23 -1.73 0.89 15.80
N GLY A 24 -2.70 1.54 15.17
CA GLY A 24 -2.46 2.32 13.97
C GLY A 24 -3.73 2.92 13.41
N THR A 25 -3.65 3.38 12.17
CA THR A 25 -4.75 4.01 11.44
C THR A 25 -4.94 3.33 10.09
N THR A 26 -6.19 3.11 9.72
CA THR A 26 -6.59 2.68 8.38
C THR A 26 -7.10 3.88 7.59
N SER A 27 -6.72 3.97 6.31
CA SER A 27 -7.25 4.97 5.39
C SER A 27 -7.89 4.28 4.19
N CYS A 28 -9.09 4.72 3.82
CA CYS A 28 -9.79 4.21 2.66
C CYS A 28 -10.73 5.29 2.10
N PRO A 29 -10.36 5.95 1.00
CA PRO A 29 -11.13 7.09 0.49
C PRO A 29 -12.52 6.71 -0.02
N ASP A 30 -12.71 5.49 -0.53
CA ASP A 30 -13.99 5.09 -1.12
C ASP A 30 -14.54 3.77 -0.56
N CYS A 31 -14.14 3.33 0.65
CA CYS A 31 -14.63 2.08 1.25
C CYS A 31 -16.17 2.08 1.35
N ALA A 32 -16.77 1.00 0.86
CA ALA A 32 -18.22 0.83 0.90
C ALA A 32 -18.65 -0.06 2.06
N GLY A 33 -17.74 -0.92 2.55
CA GLY A 33 -18.00 -1.89 3.59
C GLY A 33 -17.26 -1.63 4.90
N LYS A 34 -17.19 -2.69 5.70
CA LYS A 34 -16.37 -2.72 6.92
C LYS A 34 -14.90 -2.81 6.53
N VAL A 35 -14.03 -2.33 7.42
CA VAL A 35 -12.60 -2.53 7.27
C VAL A 35 -12.19 -3.79 8.03
N LEU A 36 -11.72 -4.80 7.31
CA LEU A 36 -11.24 -6.05 7.87
C LEU A 36 -9.71 -6.01 7.91
N ILE A 37 -9.13 -6.18 9.10
CA ILE A 37 -7.68 -6.32 9.25
C ILE A 37 -7.35 -7.77 9.58
N ARG A 38 -6.57 -8.40 8.70
CA ARG A 38 -6.10 -9.78 8.79
C ARG A 38 -4.62 -9.80 9.19
N VAL A 39 -4.26 -10.78 10.00
CA VAL A 39 -2.90 -11.00 10.45
C VAL A 39 -2.40 -12.32 9.91
N LEU A 40 -1.31 -12.27 9.15
CA LEU A 40 -0.68 -13.43 8.53
C LEU A 40 0.75 -13.58 9.05
N PRO A 41 1.31 -14.80 9.10
CA PRO A 41 2.74 -14.98 9.31
C PRO A 41 3.51 -14.33 8.14
N PRO A 42 4.72 -13.81 8.37
CA PRO A 42 5.58 -13.36 7.30
C PRO A 42 5.96 -14.52 6.37
N PRO A 43 6.21 -14.27 5.07
CA PRO A 43 6.83 -15.25 4.21
C PRO A 43 8.20 -15.73 4.75
N PRO A 44 8.63 -16.98 4.52
CA PRO A 44 9.92 -17.49 5.00
C PRO A 44 11.13 -16.65 4.56
N ASP A 45 11.10 -16.12 3.34
CA ASP A 45 12.14 -15.23 2.80
C ASP A 45 12.17 -13.85 3.46
N GLN A 46 11.12 -13.49 4.21
CA GLN A 46 11.02 -12.25 4.97
C GLN A 46 11.13 -12.46 6.49
N GLY A 47 11.68 -13.60 6.91
CA GLY A 47 11.90 -13.93 8.32
C GLY A 47 10.72 -14.59 9.01
N GLY A 48 9.76 -15.12 8.24
CA GLY A 48 8.74 -16.04 8.73
C GLY A 48 9.35 -17.35 9.20
N VAL A 49 8.88 -17.85 10.34
CA VAL A 49 9.25 -19.17 10.86
C VAL A 49 8.28 -20.26 10.42
N ASP A 50 7.10 -19.86 9.95
CA ASP A 50 6.06 -20.75 9.44
C ASP A 50 6.23 -20.94 7.93
N GLU A 51 6.32 -22.20 7.50
CA GLU A 51 6.30 -22.57 6.07
C GLU A 51 4.87 -22.57 5.48
N GLU A 52 3.86 -22.48 6.34
CA GLU A 52 2.44 -22.54 5.99
C GLU A 52 1.78 -21.15 6.07
N ILE A 53 1.16 -20.72 4.97
CA ILE A 53 0.31 -19.52 4.95
C ILE A 53 -1.00 -19.86 5.67
N HIS A 54 -1.30 -19.14 6.75
CA HIS A 54 -2.51 -19.31 7.54
C HIS A 54 -2.96 -17.99 8.18
N LEU A 55 -4.24 -17.85 8.48
CA LEU A 55 -4.76 -16.70 9.19
C LEU A 55 -4.48 -16.81 10.69
N VAL A 56 -3.63 -15.93 11.22
CA VAL A 56 -3.32 -15.90 12.66
C VAL A 56 -4.54 -15.40 13.43
N THR A 57 -5.04 -14.23 13.06
CA THR A 57 -6.21 -13.60 13.66
C THR A 57 -6.77 -12.54 12.71
N THR A 58 -7.98 -12.08 12.98
CA THR A 58 -8.64 -11.03 12.20
C THR A 58 -9.50 -10.16 13.09
N LYS A 59 -9.78 -8.93 12.66
CA LYS A 59 -10.72 -8.03 13.32
C LYS A 59 -11.40 -7.12 12.31
N SER A 60 -12.71 -6.99 12.43
CA SER A 60 -13.53 -6.09 11.61
C SER A 60 -13.80 -4.77 12.33
N TYR A 61 -13.83 -3.69 11.57
CA TYR A 61 -14.13 -2.33 12.01
C TYR A 61 -15.24 -1.75 11.14
N ASP A 62 -16.09 -0.89 11.70
CA ASP A 62 -17.22 -0.33 10.96
C ASP A 62 -16.82 0.64 9.83
N GLY A 63 -15.57 1.07 9.78
CA GLY A 63 -15.02 1.93 8.75
C GLY A 63 -13.53 2.23 8.97
N PRO A 64 -12.92 3.07 8.11
CA PRO A 64 -11.53 3.49 8.26
C PRO A 64 -11.35 4.37 9.50
N GLY A 65 -10.17 4.30 10.12
CA GLY A 65 -9.83 5.03 11.33
C GLY A 65 -8.83 4.27 12.21
N ASP A 66 -8.78 4.64 13.48
CA ASP A 66 -7.92 4.00 14.47
C ASP A 66 -8.27 2.52 14.63
N PHE A 67 -7.24 1.68 14.71
CA PHE A 67 -7.37 0.25 14.95
C PHE A 67 -6.50 -0.21 16.12
N GLU A 68 -6.92 -1.29 16.75
CA GLU A 68 -6.20 -1.96 17.80
C GLU A 68 -6.37 -3.47 17.67
N LEU A 69 -5.27 -4.20 17.51
CA LEU A 69 -5.21 -5.65 17.39
C LEU A 69 -4.29 -6.24 18.44
N LYS A 70 -4.70 -7.39 18.98
CA LYS A 70 -3.83 -8.25 19.78
C LYS A 70 -3.22 -9.31 18.88
N ILE A 71 -1.91 -9.49 18.97
CA ILE A 71 -1.17 -10.55 18.29
C ILE A 71 -0.68 -11.55 19.34
N PRO A 72 -0.81 -12.87 19.14
CA PRO A 72 -0.29 -13.84 20.08
C PRO A 72 1.22 -13.66 20.29
N LYS A 73 1.69 -13.85 21.52
CA LYS A 73 3.09 -13.67 21.93
C LYS A 73 4.11 -14.52 21.16
N ASP A 74 3.63 -15.56 20.49
CA ASP A 74 4.47 -16.51 19.74
C ASP A 74 4.87 -15.93 18.36
N TYR A 75 4.28 -14.79 17.96
CA TYR A 75 4.63 -14.07 16.73
C TYR A 75 5.39 -12.78 17.05
N ASP A 76 6.69 -12.76 16.73
CA ASP A 76 7.53 -11.56 16.86
C ASP A 76 7.40 -10.60 15.66
N SER A 77 6.92 -11.10 14.51
CA SER A 77 6.72 -10.38 13.25
C SER A 77 5.49 -10.91 12.52
N VAL A 78 4.71 -10.04 11.90
CA VAL A 78 3.47 -10.39 11.18
C VAL A 78 3.27 -9.52 9.93
N VAL A 79 2.51 -10.02 8.97
CA VAL A 79 1.99 -9.22 7.86
C VAL A 79 0.58 -8.79 8.20
N LEU A 80 0.36 -7.47 8.22
CA LEU A 80 -0.97 -6.89 8.35
C LEU A 80 -1.54 -6.70 6.95
N GLN A 81 -2.73 -7.23 6.72
CA GLN A 81 -3.47 -7.04 5.48
C GLN A 81 -4.79 -6.35 5.82
N VAL A 82 -5.09 -5.24 5.15
CA VAL A 82 -6.37 -4.53 5.28
C VAL A 82 -7.24 -4.85 4.07
N VAL A 83 -8.54 -5.04 4.27
CA VAL A 83 -9.53 -5.37 3.23
C VAL A 83 -10.78 -4.50 3.41
N ASP A 84 -11.34 -4.01 2.31
CA ASP A 84 -12.70 -3.45 2.25
C ASP A 84 -13.70 -4.59 2.11
N ASP A 85 -14.27 -5.05 3.24
CA ASP A 85 -15.28 -6.11 3.33
C ASP A 85 -16.65 -5.55 2.91
N ALA A 86 -16.79 -5.31 1.61
CA ALA A 86 -17.92 -4.64 0.98
C ALA A 86 -19.16 -5.54 0.92
N ASP A 87 -18.97 -6.87 0.87
CA ASP A 87 -20.06 -7.83 0.86
C ASP A 87 -20.44 -8.33 2.28
N GLY A 88 -19.62 -8.03 3.28
CA GLY A 88 -19.87 -8.32 4.69
C GLY A 88 -19.74 -9.80 5.04
N ASN A 89 -19.03 -10.57 4.22
CA ASN A 89 -18.82 -12.00 4.46
C ASN A 89 -17.62 -12.28 5.38
N GLY A 90 -16.84 -11.25 5.73
CA GLY A 90 -15.70 -11.34 6.65
C GLY A 90 -14.47 -12.02 6.05
N LYS A 91 -14.41 -12.18 4.73
CA LYS A 91 -13.35 -12.85 3.98
C LYS A 91 -12.99 -12.02 2.75
N PRO A 92 -11.71 -11.95 2.36
CA PRO A 92 -11.34 -11.27 1.12
C PRO A 92 -11.97 -11.95 -0.09
N SER A 93 -12.62 -11.15 -0.91
CA SER A 93 -13.26 -11.58 -2.14
C SER A 93 -12.58 -10.95 -3.36
N SER A 94 -12.66 -11.59 -4.53
CA SER A 94 -11.95 -11.14 -5.74
C SER A 94 -12.29 -9.72 -6.21
N ASN A 95 -13.39 -9.14 -5.72
CA ASN A 95 -13.86 -7.79 -6.07
C ASN A 95 -13.60 -6.76 -4.97
N GLU A 96 -12.92 -7.16 -3.88
CA GLU A 96 -12.65 -6.30 -2.74
C GLU A 96 -11.24 -5.73 -2.79
N ARG A 97 -11.09 -4.52 -2.26
CA ARG A 97 -9.81 -3.82 -2.24
C ARG A 97 -8.99 -4.27 -1.05
N MET A 98 -7.69 -4.43 -1.26
CA MET A 98 -6.77 -4.96 -0.27
C MET A 98 -5.46 -4.16 -0.22
N GLY A 99 -4.96 -3.92 0.98
CA GLY A 99 -3.70 -3.24 1.22
C GLY A 99 -2.77 -3.99 2.17
N ILE A 100 -1.48 -3.76 2.04
CA ILE A 100 -0.41 -4.24 2.93
C ILE A 100 0.44 -3.00 3.28
N PRO A 101 0.96 -2.87 4.51
CA PRO A 101 1.84 -1.75 4.85
C PRO A 101 3.07 -1.73 3.94
N ALA A 102 3.42 -0.54 3.43
CA ALA A 102 4.51 -0.34 2.47
C ALA A 102 5.90 -0.78 3.01
N GLY A 103 6.05 -0.90 4.33
CA GLY A 103 7.29 -1.32 4.98
C GLY A 103 7.50 -2.84 5.06
N GLY A 104 6.58 -3.66 4.55
CA GLY A 104 6.65 -5.12 4.64
C GLY A 104 6.21 -5.64 6.02
N PRO A 105 6.69 -6.82 6.47
CA PRO A 105 6.30 -7.41 7.74
C PRO A 105 6.57 -6.47 8.92
N THR A 106 5.56 -6.34 9.78
CA THR A 106 5.58 -5.52 10.98
C THR A 106 6.19 -6.30 12.13
N LYS A 107 7.26 -5.78 12.72
CA LYS A 107 7.80 -6.29 13.99
C LYS A 107 6.87 -5.88 15.13
N VAL A 108 6.32 -6.86 15.84
CA VAL A 108 5.30 -6.62 16.89
C VAL A 108 5.79 -6.96 18.29
N LYS A 109 6.99 -7.57 18.42
CA LYS A 109 7.58 -7.88 19.73
C LYS A 109 7.69 -6.64 20.62
N GLY A 110 7.00 -6.68 21.76
CA GLY A 110 6.92 -5.55 22.71
C GLY A 110 5.86 -4.51 22.39
N GLY A 111 5.06 -4.73 21.34
CA GLY A 111 4.03 -3.82 20.84
C GLY A 111 4.48 -2.98 19.65
N ALA A 112 3.52 -2.55 18.84
CA ALA A 112 3.74 -1.67 17.69
C ALA A 112 2.66 -0.57 17.63
N SER A 113 3.04 0.62 17.19
CA SER A 113 2.14 1.78 17.12
C SER A 113 2.46 2.66 15.92
N GLY A 114 1.49 3.49 15.51
CA GLY A 114 1.64 4.41 14.38
C GLY A 114 1.68 3.71 13.03
N ILE A 115 1.10 2.51 12.92
CA ILE A 115 1.06 1.77 11.66
C ILE A 115 -0.03 2.37 10.78
N GLU A 116 0.33 2.71 9.54
CA GLU A 116 -0.62 3.20 8.55
C GLU A 116 -0.96 2.08 7.56
N LEU A 117 -2.24 1.75 7.46
CA LEU A 117 -2.78 0.76 6.52
C LEU A 117 -3.68 1.47 5.53
N GLN A 118 -3.25 1.54 4.27
CA GLN A 118 -4.07 2.10 3.21
C GLN A 118 -4.78 0.98 2.47
N VAL A 119 -6.11 1.02 2.45
CA VAL A 119 -6.88 0.20 1.53
C VAL A 119 -6.72 0.80 0.14
N GLY A 120 -6.12 0.05 -0.76
CA GLY A 120 -6.01 0.39 -2.15
C GLY A 120 -6.44 -0.79 -3.01
N VAL A 121 -6.72 -0.53 -4.28
CA VAL A 121 -6.30 -1.48 -5.30
C VAL A 121 -4.78 -1.31 -5.32
N PHE A 122 -3.97 -2.38 -5.23
CA PHE A 122 -2.58 -2.25 -5.66
C PHE A 122 -2.65 -1.58 -7.04
N PRO A 123 -2.09 -0.38 -7.25
CA PRO A 123 -2.01 0.14 -8.60
C PRO A 123 -1.33 -0.96 -9.38
N ASP A 124 -1.90 -1.36 -10.54
CA ASP A 124 -1.23 -2.25 -11.47
C ASP A 124 0.22 -1.80 -11.51
N GLN A 125 1.11 -2.52 -10.81
CA GLN A 125 2.51 -2.39 -11.13
C GLN A 125 2.50 -2.88 -12.56
N PRO A 126 2.73 -1.98 -13.54
CA PRO A 126 2.69 -2.39 -14.94
C PRO A 126 3.60 -3.59 -15.00
N ALA A 127 3.04 -4.73 -15.42
CA ALA A 127 3.73 -6.00 -15.34
C ALA A 127 5.11 -5.78 -15.93
N MET A 128 6.15 -5.88 -15.10
CA MET A 128 7.50 -5.53 -15.54
C MET A 128 7.94 -6.67 -16.44
N ASP A 129 8.43 -6.36 -17.63
CA ASP A 129 9.09 -7.40 -18.42
C ASP A 129 10.38 -7.85 -17.70
N GLY A 130 10.98 -8.95 -18.17
CA GLY A 130 12.24 -9.46 -17.61
C GLY A 130 13.43 -8.49 -17.70
N SER A 131 13.24 -7.28 -18.23
CA SER A 131 14.22 -6.18 -18.28
C SER A 131 13.94 -5.06 -17.27
N GLY A 132 12.86 -5.16 -16.49
CA GLY A 132 12.47 -4.15 -15.51
C GLY A 132 11.75 -2.94 -16.12
N GLN A 133 11.26 -3.06 -17.35
CA GLN A 133 10.43 -2.03 -17.98
C GLN A 133 8.94 -2.36 -17.81
N PRO A 134 8.09 -1.34 -17.58
CA PRO A 134 6.65 -1.52 -17.50
C PRO A 134 6.13 -2.04 -18.85
N MET A 135 5.46 -3.20 -18.87
CA MET A 135 4.79 -3.66 -20.08
C MET A 135 3.71 -2.63 -20.46
N PRO A 136 3.57 -2.29 -21.76
CA PRO A 136 2.52 -1.40 -22.21
C PRO A 136 1.16 -2.02 -21.90
N SER A 137 0.31 -1.26 -21.21
CA SER A 137 -1.04 -1.68 -20.86
C SER A 137 -1.85 -1.99 -22.13
N ASP A 138 -2.49 -3.15 -22.17
CA ASP A 138 -3.46 -3.51 -23.22
C ASP A 138 -4.58 -2.45 -23.24
N PRO A 139 -5.00 -1.93 -24.40
CA PRO A 139 -6.06 -0.93 -24.46
C PRO A 139 -7.36 -1.50 -23.90
N THR A 140 -7.90 -0.82 -22.90
CA THR A 140 -9.19 -1.13 -22.26
C THR A 140 -10.28 -1.41 -23.32
N PRO A 141 -11.00 -2.55 -23.29
CA PRO A 141 -12.12 -2.80 -24.19
C PRO A 141 -13.24 -1.81 -23.88
N GLY A 142 -13.42 -0.77 -24.70
CA GLY A 142 -14.50 0.20 -24.45
C GLY A 142 -14.52 1.48 -25.28
N ASN A 143 -13.44 1.85 -25.99
CA ASN A 143 -13.49 2.99 -26.91
C ASN A 143 -13.55 2.51 -28.36
N THR A 144 -14.76 2.35 -28.89
CA THR A 144 -15.00 2.35 -30.34
C THR A 144 -15.13 3.81 -30.78
N PRO A 145 -14.25 4.37 -31.62
CA PRO A 145 -14.58 5.55 -32.40
C PRO A 145 -15.28 5.07 -33.67
N ASP A 146 -16.58 5.34 -33.71
CA ASP A 146 -17.42 5.21 -34.87
C ASP A 146 -16.86 6.04 -36.05
N GLY A 147 -16.78 5.39 -37.21
CA GLY A 147 -16.97 5.96 -38.55
C GLY A 147 -16.21 7.22 -38.97
N SER A 148 -15.18 7.03 -39.82
CA SER A 148 -15.01 7.80 -41.07
C SER A 148 -14.01 7.12 -42.03
N PRO A 149 -14.28 7.05 -43.35
CA PRO A 149 -13.43 6.35 -44.33
C PRO A 149 -12.17 7.16 -44.70
N PRO A 150 -11.10 6.52 -45.22
CA PRO A 150 -9.86 7.21 -45.58
C PRO A 150 -9.99 7.94 -46.93
N THR A 151 -9.60 9.20 -46.99
CA THR A 151 -9.24 9.89 -48.24
C THR A 151 -7.72 9.94 -48.39
N PRO A 152 -7.16 9.66 -49.59
CA PRO A 152 -5.73 9.71 -49.83
C PRO A 152 -5.22 11.14 -50.13
N THR A 153 -4.00 11.38 -49.64
CA THR A 153 -2.94 12.35 -49.98
C THR A 153 -3.06 13.13 -51.29
N ASP A 154 -2.83 14.46 -51.26
CA ASP A 154 -1.65 15.15 -51.87
C ASP A 154 -1.77 16.70 -51.86
N GLY A 155 -0.63 17.40 -51.74
CA GLY A 155 -0.42 18.69 -52.43
C GLY A 155 -0.43 20.04 -51.67
N ALA A 156 0.72 20.36 -51.05
CA ALA A 156 1.50 21.62 -51.17
C ALA A 156 1.03 23.02 -50.67
N ALA A 157 2.00 23.63 -49.95
CA ALA A 157 2.48 25.03 -49.97
C ALA A 157 1.95 26.05 -48.92
N GLY A 158 2.87 26.50 -48.06
CA GLY A 158 2.98 27.93 -47.76
C GLY A 158 3.30 28.35 -46.32
N ALA A 159 4.58 28.66 -46.09
CA ALA A 159 5.10 29.76 -45.27
C ALA A 159 4.92 29.78 -43.74
N GLY A 160 6.07 29.75 -43.04
CA GLY A 160 6.31 30.69 -41.93
C GLY A 160 6.81 30.07 -40.62
N GLY A 161 8.07 30.38 -40.26
CA GLY A 161 8.49 30.55 -38.86
C GLY A 161 9.22 29.37 -38.18
N MET A 162 10.55 29.42 -38.17
CA MET A 162 11.36 29.06 -36.98
C MET A 162 11.52 30.32 -36.11
N PRO A 163 11.88 30.29 -34.80
CA PRO A 163 12.45 29.21 -33.97
C PRO A 163 11.56 28.93 -32.71
N ALA A 164 11.83 28.07 -31.72
CA ALA A 164 13.04 27.84 -30.95
C ALA A 164 12.86 26.62 -30.02
N ASN A 165 14.00 26.00 -29.68
CA ASN A 165 14.15 25.02 -28.61
C ASN A 165 13.59 25.53 -27.28
N GLY A 166 12.54 24.88 -26.77
CA GLY A 166 12.07 25.03 -25.39
C GLY A 166 12.84 24.10 -24.47
N ALA A 167 13.95 24.60 -23.92
CA ALA A 167 14.57 24.03 -22.73
C ALA A 167 13.56 24.05 -21.56
N PRO A 168 13.63 23.10 -20.60
CA PRO A 168 12.78 23.13 -19.42
C PRO A 168 13.07 24.39 -18.58
N PRO A 169 12.05 24.99 -17.95
CA PRO A 169 12.25 26.12 -17.06
C PRO A 169 13.15 25.70 -15.89
N ALA A 170 14.26 26.42 -15.74
CA ALA A 170 15.04 26.42 -14.52
C ALA A 170 14.15 26.95 -13.40
N VAL A 171 13.93 26.13 -12.37
CA VAL A 171 13.42 26.62 -11.09
C VAL A 171 14.52 27.47 -10.45
N GLU A 172 14.22 28.75 -10.28
CA GLU A 172 15.06 29.73 -9.60
C GLU A 172 15.41 29.25 -8.18
N ALA A 173 16.70 29.28 -7.86
CA ALA A 173 17.19 29.15 -6.50
C ALA A 173 16.90 30.46 -5.76
N THR A 174 16.02 30.41 -4.75
CA THR A 174 15.79 31.54 -3.85
C THR A 174 17.06 31.83 -3.04
N PRO A 175 17.59 33.07 -3.05
CA PRO A 175 18.74 33.44 -2.24
C PRO A 175 18.32 33.72 -0.78
N GLY A 176 18.98 33.02 0.15
CA GLY A 176 19.33 33.57 1.46
C GLY A 176 18.23 33.66 2.52
N GLN A 177 18.19 32.65 3.40
CA GLN A 177 18.16 32.94 4.84
C GLN A 177 18.74 31.74 5.61
N ALA A 178 20.02 31.85 5.93
CA ALA A 178 20.68 31.01 6.92
C ALA A 178 20.05 31.30 8.28
N GLY A 179 19.22 30.39 8.78
CA GLY A 179 18.91 30.34 10.21
C GLY A 179 20.17 29.90 10.98
N PRO A 180 20.43 30.44 12.18
CA PRO A 180 21.59 30.04 12.97
C PRO A 180 21.49 28.56 13.37
N PRO A 181 22.62 27.83 13.45
CA PRO A 181 22.62 26.46 13.96
C PRO A 181 22.17 26.44 15.42
N PRO A 182 21.45 25.41 15.88
CA PRO A 182 21.20 25.22 17.30
C PRO A 182 22.53 25.03 18.04
N GLU A 183 22.74 25.85 19.07
CA GLU A 183 23.91 25.81 19.95
C GLU A 183 24.05 24.43 20.60
N MET A 184 25.23 23.82 20.43
CA MET A 184 25.69 22.71 21.25
C MET A 184 25.90 23.24 22.67
N GLN A 185 24.98 22.91 23.58
CA GLN A 185 25.21 23.08 25.00
C GLN A 185 26.13 21.95 25.50
N ASP A 186 27.40 22.29 25.63
CA ASP A 186 28.40 21.55 26.42
C ASP A 186 27.89 21.32 27.87
N PRO A 187 28.07 20.12 28.46
CA PRO A 187 27.77 19.90 29.87
C PRO A 187 28.90 20.44 30.78
N PRO A 188 28.59 21.21 31.85
CA PRO A 188 29.57 21.50 32.89
C PRO A 188 29.62 20.39 33.98
N PRO A 189 30.68 20.38 34.80
CA PRO A 189 31.40 19.17 35.16
C PRO A 189 30.96 18.54 36.49
N GLY A 190 31.37 17.29 36.68
CA GLY A 190 31.18 16.54 37.92
C GLY A 190 31.79 17.22 39.16
N GLY A 191 31.07 17.05 40.27
CA GLY A 191 31.48 17.32 41.64
C GLY A 191 30.66 16.41 42.56
#